data_AF-A0A8J7DC69-F1
#
_entry.id   AF-A0A8J7DC69-F1
#
_cell.length_a   1.000
_cell.length_b   1.000
_cell.length_c   1.000
_cell.angle_alpha   90.00
_cell.angle_beta   90.00
_cell.angle_gamma   90.00
#
_symmetry.space_group_name_H-M   'P 1'
#
loop_
_entity.id
_entity.type
_entity.pdbx_description
1 polymer ?
#
loop_
_entity_poly.entity_id
_entity_poly.type
_entity_poly.pdbx_seq_one_letter_code
_entity_poly.pdbx_strand_id
1 'polypeptide(L)'
;MKQLTGFIPVAALPQSTAASAKKQLLETIEWLHKEGAATETNLKLLTAIVESILCSEESYTRFLQCGFDAAIELFDISSQNWEFEESMSSPYNPRNWDKYRQLQQTRALLSTSRTVTD
;
A
#
# COMPACT_ATOMS: atom_id res chain seq x y z
N MET A 1 13.99 -13.11 33.38
CA MET A 1 12.77 -12.63 32.69
C MET A 1 13.19 -11.92 31.42
N LYS A 2 12.80 -12.39 30.23
CA LYS A 2 13.08 -11.71 28.95
C LYS A 2 11.93 -10.73 28.69
N GLN A 3 12.24 -9.43 28.62
CA GLN A 3 11.27 -8.41 28.27
C GLN A 3 10.87 -8.58 26.79
N LEU A 4 9.60 -8.86 26.54
CA LEU A 4 9.01 -8.80 25.20
C LEU A 4 8.78 -7.32 24.86
N THR A 5 9.79 -6.67 24.29
CA THR A 5 9.63 -5.36 23.66
C THR A 5 8.85 -5.56 22.36
N GLY A 6 7.52 -5.62 22.47
CA GLY A 6 6.58 -5.93 21.39
C GLY A 6 6.41 -4.82 20.35
N PHE A 7 7.49 -4.18 19.92
CA PHE A 7 7.47 -3.27 18.77
C PHE A 7 8.49 -3.76 17.75
N ILE A 8 8.00 -4.47 16.74
CA ILE A 8 8.77 -4.72 15.52
C ILE A 8 8.62 -3.45 14.68
N PRO A 9 9.72 -2.74 14.35
CA PRO A 9 9.65 -1.59 13.45
C PRO A 9 9.01 -2.02 12.12
N VAL A 10 8.14 -1.19 11.54
CA VAL A 10 7.47 -1.50 10.25
C VAL A 10 8.49 -1.85 9.15
N ALA A 11 9.68 -1.23 9.19
CA ALA A 11 10.79 -1.51 8.28
C ALA A 11 11.45 -2.91 8.46
N ALA A 12 11.23 -3.55 9.62
CA ALA A 12 11.71 -4.90 9.92
C ALA A 12 10.64 -5.97 9.64
N LEU A 13 9.43 -5.58 9.23
CA LEU A 13 8.43 -6.51 8.75
C LEU A 13 8.89 -7.04 7.38
N PRO A 14 8.80 -8.36 7.13
CA PRO A 14 9.08 -8.91 5.82
C PRO A 14 8.16 -8.25 4.79
N GLN A 15 8.69 -8.03 3.60
CA GLN A 15 7.96 -7.44 2.48
C GLN A 15 6.77 -8.36 2.14
N SER A 16 5.59 -8.02 2.67
CA SER A 16 4.37 -8.79 2.47
C SER A 16 3.64 -8.23 1.25
N THR A 17 3.37 -9.08 0.27
CA THR A 17 2.42 -8.78 -0.81
C THR A 17 1.01 -9.07 -0.30
N ALA A 18 -0.01 -8.46 -0.92
CA ALA A 18 -1.39 -8.76 -0.56
C ALA A 18 -1.70 -10.26 -0.76
N ALA A 19 -1.10 -10.90 -1.76
CA ALA A 19 -1.14 -12.35 -1.96
C ALA A 19 -0.53 -13.15 -0.78
N SER A 20 0.63 -12.75 -0.23
CA SER A 20 1.22 -13.46 0.91
C SER A 20 0.39 -13.27 2.20
N ALA A 21 -0.13 -12.07 2.42
CA ALA A 21 -1.01 -11.78 3.55
C ALA A 21 -2.32 -12.59 3.47
N LYS A 22 -2.93 -12.66 2.28
CA LYS A 22 -4.14 -13.46 2.04
C LYS A 22 -3.90 -14.93 2.33
N LYS A 23 -2.78 -15.48 1.85
CA LYS A 23 -2.40 -16.88 2.10
C LYS A 23 -2.24 -17.16 3.61
N GLN A 24 -1.51 -16.30 4.33
CA GLN A 24 -1.32 -16.44 5.78
C GLN A 24 -2.64 -16.37 6.56
N LEU A 25 -3.57 -15.50 6.15
CA LEU A 25 -4.89 -15.41 6.76
C LEU A 25 -5.70 -16.69 6.55
N LEU A 26 -5.69 -17.27 5.35
CA LEU A 26 -6.35 -18.55 5.08
C LEU A 26 -5.76 -19.69 5.90
N GLU A 27 -4.42 -19.78 6.00
CA GLU A 27 -3.73 -20.77 6.84
C GLU A 27 -4.09 -20.60 8.32
N THR A 28 -4.23 -19.35 8.80
CA THR A 28 -4.64 -19.06 10.17
C THR A 28 -6.09 -19.48 10.44
N ILE A 29 -7.00 -19.25 9.48
CA ILE A 29 -8.39 -19.69 9.58
C ILE A 29 -8.47 -21.23 9.63
N GLU A 30 -7.68 -21.92 8.80
CA GLU A 30 -7.61 -23.39 8.81
C GLU A 30 -7.07 -23.92 10.15
N TRP A 31 -6.08 -23.24 10.73
CA TRP A 31 -5.57 -23.56 12.06
C TRP A 31 -6.64 -23.36 13.15
N LEU A 32 -7.37 -22.25 13.13
CA LEU A 32 -8.47 -22.00 14.08
C LEU A 32 -9.57 -23.07 14.00
N HIS A 33 -9.85 -23.58 12.80
CA HIS A 33 -10.77 -24.69 12.61
C HIS A 33 -10.26 -25.98 13.23
N LYS A 34 -8.99 -26.33 13.01
CA LYS A 34 -8.36 -27.55 13.58
C LYS A 34 -8.33 -27.53 15.10
N GLU A 35 -8.08 -26.37 15.71
CA GLU A 35 -8.04 -26.21 17.16
C GLU A 35 -9.43 -26.11 17.80
N GLY A 36 -10.51 -26.05 17.01
CA GLY A 36 -11.86 -25.79 17.52
C GLY A 36 -12.01 -24.43 18.21
N ALA A 37 -11.12 -23.49 17.90
CA ALA A 37 -11.04 -22.18 18.55
C ALA A 37 -12.11 -21.17 18.07
N ALA A 38 -12.84 -21.52 17.01
CA ALA A 38 -13.90 -20.71 16.44
C ALA A 38 -15.08 -21.58 15.98
N THR A 39 -16.28 -21.01 15.99
CA THR A 39 -17.47 -21.67 15.46
C THR A 39 -17.43 -21.69 13.93
N GLU A 40 -18.13 -22.65 13.33
CA GLU A 40 -18.29 -22.76 11.87
C GLU A 40 -18.77 -21.46 11.22
N THR A 41 -19.69 -20.74 11.88
CA THR A 41 -20.19 -19.44 11.40
C THR A 41 -19.10 -18.39 11.39
N ASN A 42 -18.27 -18.32 12.45
CA ASN A 42 -17.16 -17.37 12.52
C ASN A 42 -16.10 -17.66 11.45
N LEU A 43 -15.78 -18.94 11.24
CA LEU A 43 -14.83 -19.36 10.22
C LEU A 43 -15.32 -18.99 8.81
N LYS A 44 -16.59 -19.22 8.50
CA LYS A 44 -17.21 -18.80 7.23
C LYS A 44 -17.14 -17.30 7.01
N LEU A 45 -17.42 -16.51 8.05
CA LEU A 45 -17.34 -15.06 7.97
C LEU A 45 -15.91 -14.59 7.70
N LEU A 46 -14.93 -15.14 8.42
CA LEU A 46 -13.52 -14.81 8.25
C LEU A 46 -13.03 -15.16 6.84
N THR A 47 -13.37 -16.35 6.33
CA THR A 47 -13.05 -16.75 4.95
C THR A 47 -13.69 -15.81 3.94
N ALA A 48 -14.98 -15.48 4.09
CA ALA A 48 -15.68 -14.59 3.18
C ALA A 48 -15.06 -13.19 3.13
N ILE A 49 -14.57 -12.66 4.26
CA ILE A 49 -13.85 -11.37 4.31
C ILE A 49 -12.53 -11.46 3.53
N VAL A 50 -11.75 -12.52 3.75
CA VAL A 50 -10.44 -12.73 3.09
C VAL A 50 -10.59 -12.98 1.59
N GLU A 51 -11.70 -13.60 1.17
CA GLU A 51 -12.03 -13.82 -0.24
C GLU A 51 -12.73 -12.63 -0.89
N SER A 52 -13.18 -11.65 -0.10
CA SER A 52 -13.91 -10.51 -0.60
C SER A 52 -13.08 -9.66 -1.58
N ILE A 53 -13.79 -8.85 -2.36
CA ILE A 53 -13.21 -7.91 -3.32
C ILE A 53 -12.24 -6.91 -2.66
N LEU A 54 -12.41 -6.65 -1.36
CA LEU A 54 -11.54 -5.77 -0.57
C LEU A 54 -10.11 -6.33 -0.45
N CYS A 55 -9.94 -7.65 -0.59
CA CYS A 55 -8.66 -8.34 -0.55
C CYS A 55 -8.23 -8.87 -1.94
N SER A 56 -8.89 -8.45 -3.01
CA SER A 56 -8.50 -8.80 -4.38
C SER A 56 -7.45 -7.83 -4.91
N GLU A 57 -6.26 -8.34 -5.24
CA GLU A 57 -5.20 -7.54 -5.87
C GLU A 57 -5.66 -6.91 -7.19
N GLU A 58 -6.46 -7.64 -7.97
CA GLU A 58 -7.04 -7.13 -9.22
C GLU A 58 -7.97 -5.94 -8.94
N SER A 59 -8.85 -6.06 -7.94
CA SER A 59 -9.81 -5.00 -7.62
C SER A 59 -9.14 -3.78 -7.00
N TYR A 60 -8.12 -4.00 -6.17
CA TYR A 60 -7.27 -2.94 -5.66
C TYR A 60 -6.52 -2.22 -6.79
N THR A 61 -5.93 -2.96 -7.73
CA THR A 61 -5.24 -2.40 -8.90
C THR A 61 -6.20 -1.57 -9.75
N ARG A 62 -7.41 -2.10 -10.03
CA ARG A 62 -8.45 -1.37 -10.77
C ARG A 62 -8.90 -0.09 -10.05
N PHE A 63 -9.08 -0.13 -8.73
CA PHE A 63 -9.41 1.05 -7.94
C PHE A 63 -8.34 2.13 -8.05
N LEU A 64 -7.07 1.75 -7.90
CA LEU A 64 -5.95 2.68 -8.08
C LEU A 64 -5.92 3.25 -9.49
N GLN A 65 -6.07 2.40 -10.51
CA GLN A 65 -6.07 2.81 -11.92
C GLN A 65 -7.15 3.87 -12.18
N CYS A 66 -8.40 3.63 -11.74
CA CYS A 66 -9.48 4.59 -11.88
C CYS A 66 -9.17 5.93 -11.19
N GLY A 67 -8.54 5.91 -10.02
CA GLY A 67 -8.11 7.13 -9.33
C GLY A 67 -7.03 7.90 -10.09
N PHE A 68 -6.04 7.19 -10.66
CA PHE A 68 -5.00 7.79 -11.49
C PHE A 68 -5.57 8.38 -12.77
N ASP A 69 -6.46 7.66 -13.46
CA ASP A 69 -7.09 8.12 -14.69
C ASP A 69 -7.91 9.39 -14.44
N ALA A 70 -8.70 9.44 -13.36
CA ALA A 70 -9.45 10.62 -12.97
C ALA A 70 -8.55 11.82 -12.61
N ALA A 71 -7.45 11.57 -11.91
CA ALA A 71 -6.48 12.61 -11.59
C ALA A 71 -5.80 13.17 -12.85
N ILE A 72 -5.48 12.29 -13.80
CA ILE A 72 -4.92 12.66 -15.11
C ILE A 72 -5.90 13.53 -15.89
N GLU A 73 -7.16 13.10 -15.98
CA GLU A 73 -8.20 13.85 -16.69
C GLU A 73 -8.39 15.24 -16.08
N LEU A 74 -8.46 15.33 -14.74
CA LEU A 74 -8.56 16.59 -14.04
C LEU A 74 -7.34 17.50 -14.32
N PHE A 75 -6.13 16.93 -14.29
CA PHE A 75 -4.91 17.67 -14.60
C PHE A 75 -4.95 18.21 -16.04
N ASP A 76 -5.28 17.35 -17.01
CA ASP A 76 -5.33 17.71 -18.42
C ASP A 76 -6.37 18.82 -18.69
N ILE A 77 -7.51 18.82 -18.01
CA ILE A 77 -8.52 19.90 -18.07
C ILE A 77 -7.97 21.19 -17.43
N SER A 78 -7.33 21.08 -16.27
CA SER A 78 -6.86 22.27 -15.52
C SER A 78 -5.61 22.93 -16.11
N SER A 79 -4.84 22.20 -16.91
CA SER A 79 -3.54 22.63 -17.46
C SER A 79 -3.57 22.95 -18.96
N GLN A 80 -4.75 23.05 -19.58
CA GLN A 80 -4.88 23.30 -21.03
C GLN A 80 -4.17 24.55 -21.54
N ASN A 81 -4.01 25.57 -20.68
CA ASN A 81 -3.35 26.84 -21.02
C ASN A 81 -1.86 26.87 -20.64
N TRP A 82 -1.33 25.80 -20.07
CA TRP A 82 0.08 25.72 -19.70
C TRP A 82 0.92 25.45 -20.93
N GLU A 83 2.18 25.87 -20.91
CA GLU A 83 3.13 25.44 -21.92
C GLU A 83 3.34 23.92 -21.81
N PHE A 84 3.58 23.26 -22.94
CA PHE A 84 3.75 21.80 -22.97
C PHE A 84 4.90 21.34 -22.06
N GLU A 85 6.03 22.04 -22.06
CA GLU A 85 7.16 21.69 -21.18
C GLU A 85 6.83 21.91 -19.70
N GLU A 86 6.04 22.94 -19.38
CA GLU A 86 5.58 23.24 -18.02
C GLU A 86 4.63 22.15 -17.51
N SER A 87 3.65 21.73 -18.30
CA SER A 87 2.70 20.68 -17.91
C SER A 87 3.37 19.31 -17.77
N MET A 88 4.32 18.98 -18.65
CA MET A 88 5.05 17.71 -18.62
C MET A 88 6.08 17.60 -17.50
N SER A 89 6.65 18.72 -17.05
CA SER A 89 7.63 18.74 -15.95
C SER A 89 7.00 19.00 -14.57
N SER A 90 5.73 19.39 -14.53
CA SER A 90 5.04 19.74 -13.29
C SER A 90 5.00 18.59 -12.27
N PRO A 91 5.29 18.86 -10.98
CA PRO A 91 5.12 17.88 -9.91
C PRO A 91 3.63 17.58 -9.63
N TYR A 92 2.72 18.41 -10.14
CA TYR A 92 1.27 18.21 -10.03
C TYR A 92 0.72 17.32 -11.13
N ASN A 93 1.48 17.05 -12.20
CA ASN A 93 1.09 16.11 -13.23
C ASN A 93 1.13 14.68 -12.66
N PRO A 94 -0.01 13.97 -12.59
CA PRO A 94 -0.06 12.63 -12.01
C PRO A 94 0.85 11.62 -12.69
N ARG A 95 1.17 11.83 -13.97
CA ARG A 95 2.12 11.01 -14.74
C ARG A 95 3.55 11.07 -14.19
N ASN A 96 3.86 12.06 -13.36
CA ASN A 96 5.17 12.25 -12.74
C ASN A 96 5.24 11.74 -11.29
N TRP A 97 4.13 11.28 -10.68
CA TRP A 97 4.08 10.99 -9.25
C TRP A 97 4.98 9.84 -8.78
N ASP A 98 5.27 8.84 -9.62
CA ASP A 98 6.19 7.77 -9.24
C ASP A 98 7.64 8.26 -9.16
N LYS A 99 8.08 9.07 -10.13
CA LYS A 99 9.39 9.73 -10.10
C LYS A 99 9.48 10.70 -8.91
N TYR A 100 8.41 11.42 -8.65
CA TYR A 100 8.34 12.37 -7.54
C TYR A 100 8.42 11.67 -6.17
N ARG A 101 7.72 10.54 -5.97
CA ARG A 101 7.83 9.74 -4.72
C ARG A 101 9.25 9.26 -4.47
N GLN A 102 9.95 8.78 -5.49
CA GLN A 102 11.35 8.36 -5.37
C GLN A 102 12.28 9.53 -5.01
N LEU A 103 12.08 10.70 -5.63
CA LEU A 103 12.85 11.90 -5.32
C LEU A 103 12.60 12.40 -3.90
N GLN A 104 11.35 12.35 -3.41
CA GLN A 104 11.00 12.73 -2.04
C GLN A 104 11.58 11.76 -1.01
N GLN A 105 11.52 10.46 -1.26
CA GLN A 105 12.18 9.45 -0.42
C GLN A 105 13.70 9.67 -0.36
N THR A 106 14.33 9.94 -1.51
CA THR A 106 15.76 10.21 -1.58
C THR A 106 16.13 11.50 -0.83
N ARG A 107 15.34 12.58 -0.97
CA ARG A 107 15.53 13.83 -0.22
C ARG A 107 15.36 13.64 1.28
N ALA A 108 14.34 12.89 1.71
CA ALA A 108 14.11 12.58 3.11
C ALA A 108 15.31 11.84 3.72
N LEU A 109 15.86 10.84 3.03
CA LEU A 109 17.05 10.09 3.46
C LEU A 109 18.32 10.95 3.53
N LEU A 110 18.49 11.88 2.59
CA LEU A 110 19.63 12.81 2.59
C LEU A 110 19.50 13.86 3.71
N SER A 111 18.28 14.24 4.08
CA SER A 111 18.03 15.19 5.18
C SER A 111 18.25 14.57 6.56
N THR A 112 17.89 13.30 6.77
CA THR A 112 18.16 12.58 8.03
C THR A 112 19.62 12.17 8.19
N SER A 113 20.36 12.00 7.10
CA SER A 113 21.80 11.70 7.15
C SER A 113 22.64 12.91 7.57
N ARG A 114 22.12 14.14 7.45
CA ARG A 114 22.80 15.37 7.88
C ARG A 114 22.58 15.71 9.37
N THR A 115 21.64 15.06 10.05
CA THR A 115 21.30 15.34 11.45
C THR A 115 21.92 14.35 12.45
N VAL A 116 22.84 13.48 12.02
CA VAL A 116 23.46 12.43 12.88
C VAL A 116 24.96 12.69 13.14
N THR A 117 25.50 13.83 12.71
CA THR A 117 26.83 14.29 13.13
C THR A 117 26.71 15.64 13.78
N ASP A 118 26.43 15.64 15.08
CA ASP A 118 26.90 16.58 16.09
C ASP A 118 26.96 15.86 17.45
#